data_AF-A0A132N4N3-F1
#
_entry.id   AF-A0A132N4N3-F1
#
_cell.length_a   1.000
_cell.length_b   1.000
_cell.length_c   1.000
_cell.angle_alpha   90.00
_cell.angle_beta   90.00
_cell.angle_gamma   90.00
#
_symmetry.space_group_name_H-M   'P 1'
#
loop_
_entity.id
_entity.type
_entity.pdbx_description
1 polymer ?
#
loop_
_entity_poly.entity_id
_entity_poly.type
_entity_poly.pdbx_seq_one_letter_code
_entity_poly.pdbx_strand_id
1 'polypeptide(L)'
;MARLPAAVLISVLVVVAAQPQGCEGSDSLGGRGCVTKHELRRAAVVLDDEPPAEARPKPKPKPKKERVKPDCTKANAKFWKSLRPWRDKYKTDGKQIYYWDYTHNDLEVYSLKTGKHLGSAHPDTGEMIKGPVKGRRLEEK
;
A
#
# COMPACT_ATOMS: atom_id res chain seq x y z
N MET A 1 6.46 -66.12 -5.84
CA MET A 1 7.19 -66.07 -4.55
C MET A 1 7.25 -64.63 -4.09
N ALA A 2 6.59 -64.33 -2.98
CA ALA A 2 6.48 -63.01 -2.37
C ALA A 2 7.80 -62.55 -1.76
N ARG A 3 8.09 -61.24 -1.80
CA ARG A 3 8.82 -60.50 -0.74
C ARG A 3 8.44 -59.00 -0.78
N LEU A 4 7.48 -58.61 0.06
CA LEU A 4 7.41 -57.28 0.67
C LEU A 4 8.29 -57.33 1.93
N PRO A 5 9.14 -56.32 2.19
CA PRO A 5 9.02 -55.54 3.44
C PRO A 5 9.57 -54.09 3.26
N ALA A 6 9.44 -53.10 4.13
CA ALA A 6 8.89 -52.95 5.48
C ALA A 6 8.40 -51.49 5.60
N ALA A 7 7.30 -51.28 6.32
CA ALA A 7 6.94 -49.97 6.81
C ALA A 7 7.94 -49.52 7.88
N VAL A 8 8.52 -48.34 7.73
CA VAL A 8 9.34 -47.68 8.75
C VAL A 8 8.47 -46.64 9.44
N LEU A 9 7.92 -47.02 10.59
CA LEU A 9 7.33 -46.11 11.57
C LEU A 9 8.49 -45.46 12.34
N ILE A 10 8.70 -44.16 12.16
CA ILE A 10 9.62 -43.41 13.02
C ILE A 10 8.84 -42.36 13.81
N SER A 11 8.99 -42.53 15.11
CA SER A 11 8.46 -41.78 16.25
C SER A 11 8.31 -40.28 16.06
N VAL A 12 7.18 -39.80 16.58
CA VAL A 12 6.97 -38.44 17.05
C VAL A 12 8.02 -38.09 18.10
N LEU A 13 8.76 -37.00 17.88
CA LEU A 13 9.48 -36.28 18.93
C LEU A 13 8.86 -34.90 19.06
N VAL A 14 8.03 -34.72 20.09
CA VAL A 14 7.56 -33.40 20.51
C VAL A 14 8.70 -32.72 21.26
N VAL A 15 9.23 -31.63 20.71
CA VAL A 15 10.10 -30.72 21.45
C VAL A 15 9.22 -29.63 22.06
N VAL A 16 8.88 -29.78 23.34
CA VAL A 16 8.48 -28.68 24.21
C VAL A 16 9.77 -28.03 24.70
N ALA A 17 10.08 -26.83 24.20
CA ALA A 17 11.10 -25.98 24.81
C ALA A 17 10.39 -24.89 25.62
N ALA A 18 10.69 -24.89 26.92
CA ALA A 18 10.20 -23.98 27.93
C ALA A 18 10.64 -22.52 27.67
N GLN A 19 9.89 -21.59 28.24
CA GLN A 19 10.15 -20.16 28.26
C GLN A 19 11.53 -19.84 28.88
N PRO A 20 12.25 -18.81 28.41
CA PRO A 20 13.22 -18.11 29.24
C PRO A 20 12.52 -17.01 30.04
N GLN A 21 12.24 -17.30 31.31
CA GLN A 21 12.24 -16.28 32.36
C GLN A 21 13.65 -16.26 32.99
N GLY A 22 14.23 -15.08 33.10
CA GLY A 22 15.32 -14.81 34.05
C GLY A 22 16.62 -14.33 33.42
N CYS A 23 16.87 -13.02 33.50
CA CYS A 23 18.20 -12.55 33.88
C CYS A 23 18.08 -11.92 35.27
N GLU A 24 18.60 -12.69 36.22
CA GLU A 24 18.96 -12.30 37.57
C GLU A 24 20.04 -11.20 37.48
N GLY A 25 19.81 -10.09 38.18
CA GLY A 25 20.77 -9.00 38.35
C GLY A 25 20.87 -8.69 39.83
N SER A 26 22.05 -8.98 40.38
CA SER A 26 22.39 -8.99 41.80
C SER A 26 22.21 -7.66 42.52
N ASP A 27 21.96 -7.78 43.82
CA ASP A 27 22.07 -6.79 44.88
C ASP A 27 23.13 -5.71 44.66
N SER A 28 22.74 -4.45 44.90
CA SER A 28 23.42 -3.53 45.82
C SER A 28 22.71 -2.17 45.86
N LEU A 29 21.97 -1.94 46.96
CA LEU A 29 21.83 -0.67 47.67
C LEU A 29 21.76 0.63 46.83
N GLY A 30 20.55 1.17 46.66
CA GLY A 30 20.42 2.60 46.37
C GLY A 30 19.11 3.05 45.72
N GLY A 31 18.26 3.68 46.52
CA GLY A 31 17.60 4.92 46.11
C GLY A 31 16.33 4.84 45.25
N ARG A 32 15.22 5.23 45.90
CA ARG A 32 14.05 5.96 45.37
C ARG A 32 13.15 5.19 44.40
N GLY A 33 11.90 5.01 44.84
CA GLY A 33 10.84 4.31 44.14
C GLY A 33 10.65 4.76 42.69
N CYS A 34 10.45 3.76 41.84
CA CYS A 34 9.99 3.87 40.48
C CYS A 34 8.55 4.41 40.44
N VAL A 35 8.39 5.73 40.55
CA VAL A 35 7.15 6.40 40.15
C VAL A 35 7.10 6.32 38.62
N THR A 36 6.12 5.58 38.12
CA THR A 36 5.83 5.50 36.68
C THR A 36 5.62 6.92 36.14
N LYS A 37 6.09 7.17 34.91
CA LYS A 37 6.20 8.48 34.25
C LYS A 37 4.87 9.25 34.06
N HIS A 38 3.78 8.80 34.69
CA HIS A 38 2.43 9.34 34.56
C HIS A 38 2.04 10.36 35.65
N GLU A 39 2.85 10.55 36.71
CA GLU A 39 2.47 11.39 37.86
C GLU A 39 3.32 12.67 38.08
N LEU A 40 3.91 13.26 37.04
CA LEU A 40 4.67 14.53 37.17
C LEU A 40 4.12 15.65 36.27
N ARG A 41 2.79 15.83 36.27
CA ARG A 41 2.14 17.00 35.65
C ARG A 41 1.08 17.65 36.54
N ARG A 42 1.32 17.69 37.86
CA ARG A 42 0.53 18.52 38.78
C ARG A 42 1.46 19.34 39.66
N ALA A 43 1.83 20.52 39.18
CA ALA A 43 2.13 21.73 39.97
C ALA A 43 2.97 22.69 39.13
N ALA A 44 2.30 23.45 38.28
CA ALA A 44 2.74 24.78 37.81
C ALA A 44 1.55 25.40 37.07
N VAL A 45 0.59 25.92 37.84
CA VAL A 45 -0.33 26.94 37.36
C VAL A 45 0.46 28.23 37.28
N VAL A 46 1.12 28.45 36.14
CA VAL A 46 1.41 29.80 35.66
C VAL A 46 0.21 30.18 34.80
N LEU A 47 -0.40 31.30 35.17
CA LEU A 47 -1.46 31.96 34.43
C LEU A 47 -0.84 32.55 33.16
N ASP A 48 -0.76 31.76 32.10
CA ASP A 48 -0.72 32.27 30.74
C ASP A 48 -2.12 32.09 30.17
N ASP A 49 -2.86 33.20 30.09
CA ASP A 49 -4.14 33.33 29.39
C ASP A 49 -3.88 33.29 27.88
N GLU A 50 -3.32 32.18 27.38
CA GLU A 50 -3.27 31.89 25.96
C GLU A 50 -4.59 31.20 25.58
N PRO A 51 -5.44 31.82 24.74
CA PRO A 51 -6.69 31.22 24.33
C PRO A 51 -6.39 29.89 23.62
N PRO A 52 -7.16 28.83 23.89
CA PRO A 52 -6.91 27.53 23.29
C PRO A 52 -6.92 27.69 21.76
N ALA A 53 -5.76 27.44 21.14
CA ALA A 53 -5.62 27.45 19.69
C ALA A 53 -6.76 26.62 19.10
N GLU A 54 -7.72 27.32 18.47
CA GLU A 54 -8.90 26.70 17.89
C GLU A 54 -8.45 25.52 17.02
N ALA A 55 -8.95 24.33 17.36
CA ALA A 55 -8.69 23.13 16.60
C ALA A 55 -9.08 23.40 15.14
N ARG A 56 -8.06 23.54 14.27
CA ARG A 56 -8.27 23.76 12.84
C ARG A 56 -9.34 22.78 12.34
N PRO A 57 -10.39 23.24 11.65
CA PRO A 57 -11.44 22.36 11.20
C PRO A 57 -10.84 21.25 10.35
N LYS A 58 -11.14 19.99 10.69
CA LYS A 58 -10.70 18.84 9.89
C LYS A 58 -11.13 19.08 8.43
N PRO A 59 -10.22 18.90 7.44
CA PRO A 59 -10.57 19.16 6.05
C PRO A 59 -11.76 18.29 5.67
N LYS A 60 -12.81 18.92 5.10
CA LYS A 60 -13.99 18.22 4.63
C LYS A 60 -13.54 17.10 3.67
N PRO A 61 -14.04 15.85 3.82
CA PRO A 61 -13.69 14.78 2.90
C PRO A 61 -14.08 15.21 1.49
N LYS A 62 -13.12 15.14 0.55
CA LYS A 62 -13.40 15.47 -0.85
C LYS A 62 -14.54 14.56 -1.34
N PRO A 63 -15.49 15.08 -2.14
CA PRO A 63 -16.54 14.26 -2.70
C PRO A 63 -15.90 13.08 -3.43
N LYS A 64 -16.29 11.85 -3.05
CA LYS A 64 -15.87 10.64 -3.75
C LYS A 64 -16.50 10.74 -5.14
N LYS A 65 -15.70 11.09 -6.16
CA LYS A 65 -16.18 11.03 -7.55
C LYS A 65 -16.57 9.59 -7.83
N GLU A 66 -17.86 9.35 -7.99
CA GLU A 66 -18.37 8.08 -8.46
C GLU A 66 -17.74 7.80 -9.83
N ARG A 67 -17.19 6.60 -9.98
CA ARG A 67 -16.43 6.24 -11.17
C ARG A 67 -17.41 5.88 -12.27
N VAL A 68 -17.60 6.79 -13.22
CA VAL A 68 -18.28 6.48 -14.47
C VAL A 68 -17.37 5.56 -15.28
N LYS A 69 -17.82 4.33 -15.52
CA LYS A 69 -17.12 3.39 -16.39
C LYS A 69 -17.34 3.83 -17.85
N PRO A 70 -16.29 3.88 -18.68
CA PRO A 70 -16.46 4.15 -20.10
C PRO A 70 -17.26 3.03 -20.78
N ASP A 71 -18.29 3.38 -21.56
CA ASP A 71 -19.14 2.43 -22.31
C ASP A 71 -18.49 1.94 -23.62
N CYS A 72 -17.21 2.23 -23.84
CA CYS A 72 -16.52 1.92 -25.09
C CYS A 72 -15.70 0.64 -24.99
N THR A 73 -15.72 -0.13 -26.09
CA THR A 73 -14.93 -1.35 -26.24
C THR A 73 -13.55 -1.02 -26.79
N LYS A 74 -12.58 -1.91 -26.56
CA LYS A 74 -11.22 -1.81 -27.12
C LYS A 74 -11.19 -1.65 -28.64
N ALA A 75 -12.16 -2.24 -29.34
CA ALA A 75 -12.26 -2.19 -30.80
C ALA A 75 -12.76 -0.83 -31.32
N ASN A 76 -13.57 -0.12 -30.52
CA ASN A 76 -14.24 1.11 -30.94
C ASN A 76 -13.57 2.39 -30.39
N ALA A 77 -12.73 2.27 -29.38
CA ALA A 77 -12.04 3.38 -28.74
C ALA A 77 -11.12 4.17 -29.71
N LYS A 78 -11.48 5.43 -30.02
CA LYS A 78 -10.78 6.28 -30.97
C LYS A 78 -9.35 6.62 -30.52
N PHE A 79 -9.19 7.11 -29.30
CA PHE A 79 -7.88 7.47 -28.77
C PHE A 79 -6.96 6.23 -28.69
N TRP A 80 -7.43 5.10 -28.16
CA TRP A 80 -6.66 3.85 -28.14
C TRP A 80 -6.15 3.41 -29.54
N LYS A 81 -6.97 3.58 -30.58
CA LYS A 81 -6.59 3.24 -31.95
C LYS A 81 -5.54 4.20 -32.53
N SER A 82 -5.57 5.47 -32.16
CA SER A 82 -4.58 6.47 -32.61
C SER A 82 -3.17 6.25 -32.04
N LEU A 83 -3.04 5.53 -30.91
CA LEU A 83 -1.75 5.29 -30.28
C LEU A 83 -0.92 4.26 -31.08
N ARG A 84 0.40 4.48 -31.09
CA ARG A 84 1.36 3.60 -31.77
C ARG A 84 1.60 2.34 -30.95
N PRO A 85 1.79 1.18 -31.58
CA PRO A 85 2.26 0.00 -30.88
C PRO A 85 3.64 0.27 -30.27
N TRP A 86 3.88 -0.23 -29.06
CA TRP A 86 5.20 -0.11 -28.41
C TRP A 86 5.78 -1.48 -28.07
N ARG A 87 5.04 -2.30 -27.33
CA ARG A 87 5.40 -3.67 -26.91
C ARG A 87 4.13 -4.47 -26.65
N ASP A 88 4.09 -5.76 -27.01
CA ASP A 88 2.98 -6.69 -26.76
C ASP A 88 1.58 -6.03 -26.70
N LYS A 89 1.07 -5.86 -25.47
CA LYS A 89 -0.26 -5.34 -25.14
C LYS A 89 -0.29 -3.83 -24.87
N TYR A 90 0.85 -3.16 -24.96
CA TYR A 90 1.07 -1.75 -24.65
C TYR A 90 1.17 -0.89 -25.91
N LYS A 91 0.64 0.33 -25.79
CA LYS A 91 0.74 1.36 -26.81
C LYS A 91 1.40 2.62 -26.26
N THR A 92 1.84 3.51 -27.14
CA THR A 92 2.52 4.75 -26.76
C THR A 92 2.17 5.91 -27.69
N ASP A 93 2.22 7.12 -27.14
CA ASP A 93 2.25 8.39 -27.87
C ASP A 93 3.69 8.97 -27.98
N GLY A 94 4.71 8.22 -27.53
CA GLY A 94 6.10 8.65 -27.45
C GLY A 94 6.51 9.35 -26.15
N LYS A 95 5.57 9.62 -25.24
CA LYS A 95 5.83 10.21 -23.91
C LYS A 95 5.28 9.34 -22.77
N GLN A 96 4.17 8.68 -23.02
CA GLN A 96 3.43 7.86 -22.10
C GLN A 96 3.20 6.47 -22.70
N ILE A 97 3.02 5.50 -21.82
CA ILE A 97 2.68 4.12 -22.16
C ILE A 97 1.26 3.88 -21.67
N TYR A 98 0.46 3.26 -22.52
CA TYR A 98 -0.95 2.99 -22.28
C TYR A 98 -1.18 1.49 -22.30
N TYR A 99 -1.94 1.01 -21.33
CA TYR A 99 -2.39 -0.38 -21.21
C TYR A 99 -3.90 -0.43 -21.09
N TRP A 100 -4.53 -1.39 -21.76
CA TRP A 100 -5.97 -1.60 -21.63
C TRP A 100 -6.30 -2.38 -20.34
N ASP A 101 -7.00 -1.75 -19.41
CA ASP A 101 -7.55 -2.41 -18.23
C ASP A 101 -8.93 -3.00 -18.54
N TYR A 102 -9.00 -4.32 -18.67
CA TYR A 102 -10.25 -5.03 -18.96
C TYR A 102 -11.24 -5.08 -17.79
N THR A 103 -10.78 -4.84 -16.56
CA THR A 103 -11.69 -4.82 -15.39
C THR A 103 -12.55 -3.56 -15.39
N HIS A 104 -12.07 -2.50 -16.02
CA HIS A 104 -12.67 -1.17 -15.90
C HIS A 104 -12.91 -0.45 -17.22
N ASN A 105 -12.45 -1.01 -18.34
CA ASN A 105 -12.54 -0.41 -19.68
C ASN A 105 -11.92 1.00 -19.74
N ASP A 106 -10.85 1.24 -18.97
CA ASP A 106 -10.04 2.45 -19.06
C ASP A 106 -8.58 2.11 -19.42
N LEU A 107 -7.82 3.15 -19.78
CA LEU A 107 -6.42 3.02 -20.13
C LEU A 107 -5.56 3.33 -18.92
N GLU A 108 -4.81 2.36 -18.40
CA GLU A 108 -3.80 2.64 -17.38
C GLU A 108 -2.61 3.32 -18.06
N VAL A 109 -2.18 4.46 -17.50
CA VAL A 109 -1.19 5.36 -18.08
C VAL A 109 0.08 5.34 -17.25
N TYR A 110 1.22 5.19 -17.91
CA TYR A 110 2.54 5.19 -17.31
C TYR A 110 3.48 6.16 -18.02
N SER A 111 4.45 6.70 -17.30
CA SER A 111 5.51 7.53 -17.88
C SER A 111 6.48 6.64 -18.67
N LEU A 112 6.71 6.95 -19.95
CA LEU A 112 7.70 6.21 -20.76
C LEU A 112 9.12 6.34 -20.20
N LYS A 113 9.46 7.50 -19.64
CA LYS A 113 10.80 7.77 -19.10
C LYS A 113 11.07 7.07 -17.76
N THR A 114 10.07 6.99 -16.88
CA THR A 114 10.28 6.55 -15.49
C THR A 114 9.53 5.27 -15.11
N GLY A 115 8.64 4.79 -15.98
CA GLY A 115 7.72 3.69 -15.68
C GLY A 115 6.69 4.00 -14.59
N LYS A 116 6.64 5.23 -14.05
CA LYS A 116 5.71 5.60 -12.98
C LYS A 116 4.28 5.62 -13.49
N HIS A 117 3.37 5.05 -12.72
CA HIS A 117 1.95 5.11 -13.00
C HIS A 117 1.40 6.55 -12.83
N LEU A 118 0.79 7.08 -13.88
CA LEU A 118 0.26 8.44 -13.97
C LEU A 118 -1.25 8.53 -13.70
N GLY A 119 -1.98 7.41 -13.82
CA GLY A 119 -3.42 7.39 -13.66
C GLY A 119 -4.11 6.45 -14.62
N SER A 120 -5.43 6.59 -14.74
CA SER A 120 -6.19 5.98 -15.83
C SER A 120 -6.85 7.05 -16.69
N ALA A 121 -6.95 6.79 -17.99
CA ALA A 121 -7.49 7.70 -18.99
C ALA A 121 -8.67 7.07 -19.75
N HIS A 122 -9.57 7.91 -20.23
CA HIS A 122 -10.70 7.49 -21.05
C HIS A 122 -10.20 6.95 -22.40
N PRO A 123 -10.60 5.75 -22.82
CA PRO A 123 -10.02 5.13 -24.01
C PRO A 123 -10.46 5.78 -25.32
N ASP A 124 -11.57 6.54 -25.32
CA ASP A 124 -12.05 7.27 -26.50
C ASP A 124 -11.50 8.70 -26.61
N THR A 125 -11.43 9.45 -25.50
CA THR A 125 -11.02 10.87 -25.49
C THR A 125 -9.56 11.07 -25.07
N GLY A 126 -8.96 10.12 -24.34
CA GLY A 126 -7.62 10.25 -23.75
C GLY A 126 -7.58 11.08 -22.47
N GLU A 127 -8.73 11.57 -21.97
CA GLU A 127 -8.78 12.39 -20.76
C GLU A 127 -8.53 11.58 -19.49
N MET A 128 -7.80 12.14 -18.52
CA MET A 128 -7.51 11.45 -17.26
C MET A 128 -8.77 11.32 -16.39
N ILE A 129 -9.18 10.07 -16.14
CA ILE A 129 -10.30 9.71 -15.25
C ILE A 129 -9.80 9.60 -13.81
N LYS A 130 -8.62 9.00 -13.60
CA LYS A 130 -8.04 8.75 -12.28
C LYS A 130 -6.63 9.31 -12.17
N GLY A 131 -6.29 9.81 -10.99
CA GLY A 131 -4.94 10.27 -10.68
C GLY A 131 -3.93 9.14 -10.42
N PRO A 132 -2.65 9.50 -10.26
CA PRO A 132 -1.58 8.54 -10.03
C PRO A 132 -1.70 7.83 -8.68
N VAL A 133 -1.59 6.51 -8.70
CA VAL A 133 -1.41 5.69 -7.50
C VAL A 133 0.06 5.59 -7.15
N LYS A 134 0.43 6.01 -5.93
CA LYS A 134 1.81 5.98 -5.44
C LYS A 134 2.33 4.54 -5.40
N GLY A 135 3.59 4.34 -5.76
CA GLY A 135 4.27 3.04 -5.73
C GLY A 135 4.01 2.14 -6.94
N ARG A 136 2.92 2.34 -7.69
CA ARG A 136 2.68 1.58 -8.92
C ARG A 136 3.68 1.95 -10.02
N ARG A 137 4.30 0.93 -10.61
CA ARG A 137 5.18 1.05 -11.77
C ARG A 137 4.77 0.06 -12.84
N LEU A 138 5.16 0.37 -14.07
CA LEU A 138 5.09 -0.59 -15.16
C LEU A 138 6.08 -1.71 -14.86
N GLU A 139 5.59 -2.91 -14.61
CA GLU A 139 6.43 -4.11 -14.54
C GLU A 139 6.83 -4.48 -15.96
N GLU A 140 8.11 -4.34 -16.25
CA GLU A 140 8.73 -4.85 -17.47
C GLU A 140 8.93 -6.35 -17.26
N LYS A 141 8.15 -7.18 -17.99
CA LYS A 141 8.35 -8.63 -18.08
C LYS A 141 8.95 -8.97 -19.42
#